data_AF-A0A1H4R371-F1
#
_entry.id   AF-A0A1H4R371-F1
#
_cell.length_a   1.000
_cell.length_b   1.000
_cell.length_c   1.000
_cell.angle_alpha   90.00
_cell.angle_beta   90.00
_cell.angle_gamma   90.00
#
_symmetry.space_group_name_H-M   'P 1'
#
loop_
_entity.id
_entity.type
_entity.pdbx_description
1 polymer ?
#
loop_
_entity_poly.entity_id
_entity_poly.type
_entity_poly.pdbx_seq_one_letter_code
_entity_poly.pdbx_strand_id
1 'polypeptide(L)'
;MGKQLHLFQRGRIYYWRRRIPGFSTEFDSIQLSLRTEVRSEAYIISRKLTSESDRMFDDLTRNLISSDDMRRWMSHVITEELARIRRVQLVTKMDPQRDAASDARADWATATAWKLMAEFGPRAELSQDVTARLRAAGADDADLSVLELTLSMLARDMVSEPRMNRIRSGFQAVTGQSQTLSALELLELRRLLIEGCAAAHRQGDAARGIETRTADDLAAQIVAGLEAPLCPASLTAPALVGAVGEPPALDAIGEVIPPTAPRAAPMPDFDPSIMATTERLNLARYEQRRQERKHKVLADGTPEPVANDMEKSRLATARLFRQITGIHDLRQVRPGQRQQCAPINMPRRSTTASARAADPPQAR
;
A
#
# COMPACT_ATOMS: atom_id res chain seq x y z
N MET A 1 -21.54 -18.94 -32.02
CA MET A 1 -21.69 -19.38 -30.61
C MET A 1 -21.09 -18.34 -29.69
N GLY A 2 -21.83 -17.80 -28.72
CA GLY A 2 -21.28 -16.83 -27.77
C GLY A 2 -20.37 -17.50 -26.73
N LYS A 3 -19.14 -17.00 -26.56
CA LYS A 3 -18.21 -17.45 -25.50
C LYS A 3 -18.89 -17.25 -24.14
N GLN A 4 -19.18 -18.32 -23.41
CA GLN A 4 -19.76 -18.24 -22.07
C GLN A 4 -18.66 -17.77 -21.10
N LEU A 5 -18.61 -16.46 -20.85
CA LEU A 5 -17.61 -15.82 -20.00
C LEU A 5 -17.57 -16.49 -18.62
N HIS A 6 -16.37 -16.94 -18.23
CA HIS A 6 -16.02 -17.47 -16.90
C HIS A 6 -16.72 -18.76 -16.44
N LEU A 7 -17.55 -19.42 -17.25
CA LEU A 7 -18.23 -20.67 -16.89
C LEU A 7 -17.50 -21.91 -17.45
N PHE A 8 -17.20 -22.88 -16.58
CA PHE A 8 -16.51 -24.13 -16.91
C PHE A 8 -17.24 -25.33 -16.29
N GLN A 9 -17.21 -26.48 -16.94
CA GLN A 9 -17.74 -27.74 -16.38
C GLN A 9 -16.57 -28.67 -16.04
N ARG A 10 -16.62 -29.33 -14.87
CA ARG A 10 -15.64 -30.36 -14.49
C ARG A 10 -16.39 -31.56 -13.90
N GLY A 11 -16.43 -32.65 -14.66
CA GLY A 11 -17.33 -33.77 -14.36
C GLY A 11 -18.79 -33.32 -14.54
N ARG A 12 -19.65 -33.61 -13.56
CA ARG A 12 -21.05 -33.17 -13.59
C ARG A 12 -21.28 -31.75 -13.05
N ILE A 13 -20.34 -31.20 -12.28
CA ILE A 13 -20.53 -29.93 -11.57
C ILE A 13 -19.98 -28.76 -12.39
N TYR A 14 -20.73 -27.66 -12.43
CA TYR A 14 -20.29 -26.39 -13.00
C TYR A 14 -19.47 -25.55 -12.01
N TYR A 15 -18.50 -24.81 -12.56
CA TYR A 15 -17.58 -23.92 -11.85
C TYR A 15 -17.53 -22.57 -12.56
N TRP A 16 -17.49 -21.49 -11.78
CA TRP A 16 -17.16 -20.16 -12.28
C TRP A 16 -15.68 -19.86 -11.97
N ARG A 17 -14.91 -19.42 -12.97
CA ARG A 17 -13.49 -19.06 -12.82
C ARG A 17 -13.18 -17.74 -13.51
N ARG A 18 -12.70 -16.78 -12.73
CA ARG A 18 -12.31 -15.43 -13.19
C ARG A 18 -10.91 -15.08 -12.68
N ARG A 19 -10.11 -14.41 -13.53
CA ARG A 19 -8.80 -13.85 -13.13
C ARG A 19 -9.02 -12.52 -12.41
N ILE A 20 -8.23 -12.25 -11.38
CA ILE A 20 -8.25 -10.96 -10.69
C ILE A 20 -7.38 -9.98 -11.51
N PRO A 21 -7.89 -8.81 -11.93
CA PRO A 21 -7.06 -7.79 -12.58
C PRO A 21 -5.97 -7.27 -11.63
N GLY A 22 -4.79 -6.93 -12.15
CA GLY A 22 -3.76 -6.18 -11.41
C GLY A 22 -2.74 -7.00 -10.59
N PHE A 23 -2.96 -8.30 -10.34
CA PHE A 23 -1.97 -9.14 -9.66
C PHE A 23 -0.87 -9.61 -10.66
N SER A 24 0.28 -8.94 -10.61
CA SER A 24 1.40 -9.07 -11.57
C SER A 24 2.29 -10.32 -11.37
N THR A 25 1.83 -11.32 -10.62
CA THR A 25 2.54 -12.60 -10.43
C THR A 25 1.57 -13.75 -10.59
N GLU A 26 1.79 -14.54 -11.64
CA GLU A 26 1.21 -15.85 -11.96
C GLU A 26 -0.11 -16.28 -11.30
N PHE A 27 -1.18 -16.20 -12.11
CA PHE A 27 -2.37 -17.08 -12.06
C PHE A 27 -3.31 -17.02 -10.84
N ASP A 28 -3.32 -15.95 -10.04
CA ASP A 28 -4.40 -15.78 -9.05
C ASP A 28 -5.76 -15.60 -9.74
N SER A 29 -6.54 -16.69 -9.69
CA SER A 29 -7.87 -16.78 -10.30
C SER A 29 -8.86 -17.32 -9.28
N ILE A 30 -9.90 -16.53 -9.02
CA ILE A 30 -11.03 -16.96 -8.18
C ILE A 30 -11.75 -18.08 -8.91
N GLN A 31 -11.79 -19.27 -8.32
CA GLN A 31 -12.55 -20.42 -8.82
C GLN A 31 -13.58 -20.86 -7.78
N LEU A 32 -14.86 -20.77 -8.13
CA LEU A 32 -15.99 -21.12 -7.29
C LEU A 32 -16.74 -22.31 -7.90
N SER A 33 -17.02 -23.34 -7.10
CA SER A 33 -17.97 -24.39 -7.49
C SER A 33 -19.39 -23.85 -7.38
N LEU A 34 -20.19 -24.02 -8.42
CA LEU A 34 -21.60 -23.60 -8.43
C LEU A 34 -22.53 -24.65 -7.79
N ARG A 35 -22.00 -25.86 -7.51
CA ARG A 35 -22.73 -26.98 -6.88
C ARG A 35 -24.06 -27.37 -7.55
N THR A 36 -24.20 -27.07 -8.84
CA THR A 36 -25.31 -27.54 -9.68
C THR A 36 -24.77 -28.32 -10.87
N GLU A 37 -25.52 -29.33 -11.30
CA GLU A 37 -25.33 -30.09 -12.54
C GLU A 37 -26.21 -29.52 -13.68
N VAL A 38 -27.13 -28.60 -13.36
CA VAL A 38 -28.10 -28.04 -14.30
C VAL A 38 -27.52 -26.80 -14.99
N ARG A 39 -27.38 -26.87 -16.32
CA ARG A 39 -26.71 -25.82 -17.10
C ARG A 39 -27.39 -24.44 -17.04
N SER A 40 -28.72 -24.40 -16.99
CA SER A 40 -29.48 -23.14 -16.91
C SER A 40 -29.26 -22.43 -15.57
N GLU A 41 -29.29 -23.16 -14.46
CA GLU A 41 -28.96 -22.63 -13.13
C GLU A 41 -27.51 -22.14 -13.08
N ALA A 42 -26.57 -22.96 -13.54
CA ALA A 42 -25.16 -22.60 -13.62
C ALA A 42 -24.94 -21.28 -14.38
N TYR A 43 -25.67 -21.09 -15.49
CA TYR A 43 -25.60 -19.88 -16.30
C TYR A 43 -26.15 -18.63 -15.58
N ILE A 44 -27.28 -18.76 -14.89
CA ILE A 44 -27.88 -17.66 -14.09
C ILE A 44 -26.93 -17.27 -12.94
N ILE A 45 -26.39 -18.26 -12.22
CA ILE A 45 -25.47 -18.03 -11.11
C ILE A 45 -24.17 -17.39 -11.62
N SER A 46 -23.58 -17.90 -12.72
CA SER A 46 -22.35 -17.33 -13.27
C SER A 46 -22.51 -15.89 -13.76
N ARG A 47 -23.68 -15.51 -14.30
CA ARG A 47 -23.95 -14.11 -14.67
C ARG A 47 -23.99 -13.21 -13.43
N LYS A 48 -24.68 -13.62 -12.36
CA LYS A 48 -24.74 -12.87 -11.10
C LYS A 48 -23.35 -12.74 -10.44
N LEU A 49 -22.57 -13.82 -10.40
CA LEU A 49 -21.19 -13.78 -9.90
C LEU A 49 -20.29 -12.87 -10.74
N THR A 50 -20.50 -12.82 -12.05
CA THR A 50 -19.75 -11.92 -12.94
C THR A 50 -20.10 -10.46 -12.62
N SER A 51 -21.39 -10.09 -12.55
CA SER A 51 -21.78 -8.71 -12.24
C SER A 51 -21.41 -8.24 -10.83
N GLU A 52 -21.49 -9.11 -9.82
CA GLU A 52 -21.05 -8.76 -8.46
C GLU A 52 -19.52 -8.69 -8.34
N SER A 53 -18.78 -9.54 -9.07
CA SER A 53 -17.32 -9.38 -9.14
C SER A 53 -16.89 -8.19 -9.99
N ASP A 54 -17.65 -7.80 -11.02
CA ASP A 54 -17.43 -6.54 -11.75
C ASP A 54 -17.54 -5.35 -10.79
N ARG A 55 -18.63 -5.25 -10.02
CA ARG A 55 -18.81 -4.22 -8.99
C ARG A 55 -17.69 -4.23 -7.95
N MET A 56 -17.38 -5.41 -7.40
CA MET A 56 -16.30 -5.55 -6.42
C MET A 56 -14.95 -5.11 -6.99
N PHE A 57 -14.62 -5.45 -8.24
CA PHE A 57 -13.38 -5.00 -8.86
C PHE A 57 -13.40 -3.51 -9.19
N ASP A 58 -14.54 -2.96 -9.61
CA ASP A 58 -14.73 -1.52 -9.81
C ASP A 58 -14.55 -0.75 -8.49
N ASP A 59 -15.15 -1.19 -7.39
CA ASP A 59 -15.02 -0.57 -6.07
C ASP A 59 -13.58 -0.66 -5.55
N LEU A 60 -12.94 -1.83 -5.71
CA LEU A 60 -11.50 -2.05 -5.46
C LEU A 60 -10.57 -1.25 -6.39
N THR A 61 -11.09 -0.65 -7.46
CA THR A 61 -10.32 0.22 -8.37
C THR A 61 -10.61 1.70 -8.14
N ARG A 62 -11.80 2.04 -7.61
CA ARG A 62 -12.29 3.43 -7.57
C ARG A 62 -11.84 4.22 -6.33
N ASN A 63 -11.78 3.62 -5.14
CA ASN A 63 -11.31 4.29 -3.91
C ASN A 63 -10.80 3.26 -2.88
N LEU A 64 -9.58 2.73 -3.06
CA LEU A 64 -8.93 1.93 -2.01
C LEU A 64 -8.54 2.81 -0.82
N ILE A 65 -7.98 3.99 -1.09
CA ILE A 65 -7.58 4.98 -0.08
C ILE A 65 -8.33 6.30 -0.33
N SER A 66 -8.76 6.98 0.74
CA SER A 66 -9.35 8.31 0.66
C SER A 66 -8.39 9.31 0.03
N SER A 67 -8.88 10.19 -0.85
CA SER A 67 -8.06 11.23 -1.51
C SER A 67 -7.32 12.13 -0.51
N ASP A 68 -7.91 12.40 0.65
CA ASP A 68 -7.27 13.19 1.72
C ASP A 68 -6.12 12.43 2.39
N ASP A 69 -6.29 11.13 2.64
CA ASP A 69 -5.28 10.28 3.25
C ASP A 69 -4.14 9.96 2.27
N MET A 70 -4.47 9.78 0.99
CA MET A 70 -3.51 9.72 -0.11
C MET A 70 -2.67 11.00 -0.20
N ARG A 71 -3.30 12.18 -0.10
CA ARG A 71 -2.60 13.48 -0.07
C ARG A 71 -1.68 13.58 1.14
N ARG A 72 -2.18 13.30 2.35
CA ARG A 72 -1.36 13.32 3.59
C ARG A 72 -0.15 12.39 3.48
N TRP A 73 -0.37 11.16 3.01
CA TRP A 73 0.70 10.17 2.82
C TRP A 73 1.74 10.62 1.80
N MET A 74 1.31 11.06 0.61
CA MET A 74 2.24 11.52 -0.42
C MET A 74 3.01 12.77 0.01
N SER A 75 2.37 13.72 0.71
CA SER A 75 3.06 14.88 1.30
C SER A 75 4.09 14.47 2.35
N HIS A 76 3.77 13.49 3.21
CA HIS A 76 4.71 12.94 4.20
C HIS A 76 5.91 12.28 3.52
N VAL A 77 5.69 11.39 2.55
CA VAL A 77 6.74 10.71 1.78
C VAL A 77 7.68 11.71 1.11
N ILE A 78 7.14 12.72 0.42
CA ILE A 78 7.95 13.73 -0.27
C ILE A 78 8.78 14.52 0.76
N THR A 79 8.19 14.89 1.89
CA THR A 79 8.89 15.64 2.95
C THR A 79 10.01 14.81 3.59
N GLU A 80 9.75 13.54 3.90
CA GLU A 80 10.73 12.62 4.48
C GLU A 80 11.89 12.36 3.50
N GLU A 81 11.59 12.11 2.22
CA GLU A 81 12.61 11.85 1.20
C GLU A 81 13.46 13.11 0.92
N LEU A 82 12.86 14.31 0.85
CA LEU A 82 13.62 15.56 0.76
C LEU A 82 14.52 15.77 2.00
N ALA A 83 14.03 15.45 3.20
CA ALA A 83 14.84 15.49 4.41
C ALA A 83 15.94 14.40 4.44
N ARG A 84 15.73 13.24 3.80
CA ARG A 84 16.76 12.22 3.60
C ARG A 84 17.83 12.70 2.63
N ILE A 85 17.43 13.24 1.47
CA ILE A 85 18.33 13.81 0.45
C ILE A 85 19.22 14.89 1.07
N ARG A 86 18.64 15.86 1.80
CA ARG A 86 19.39 16.91 2.50
C ARG A 86 20.40 16.37 3.51
N ARG A 87 20.03 15.34 4.30
CA ARG A 87 20.95 14.70 5.26
C ARG A 87 22.12 14.00 4.57
N VAL A 88 21.86 13.24 3.49
CA VAL A 88 22.92 12.59 2.71
C VAL A 88 23.87 13.65 2.15
N GLN A 89 23.35 14.69 1.51
CA GLN A 89 24.16 15.80 0.98
C GLN A 89 25.00 16.51 2.05
N LEU A 90 24.47 16.70 3.27
CA LEU A 90 25.23 17.29 4.36
C LEU A 90 26.40 16.38 4.79
N VAL A 91 26.17 15.08 4.92
CA VAL A 91 27.23 14.10 5.25
C VAL A 91 28.29 14.07 4.14
N THR A 92 27.88 13.97 2.87
CA THR A 92 28.78 13.99 1.71
C THR A 92 29.61 15.28 1.62
N LYS A 93 29.06 16.44 2.01
CA LYS A 93 29.81 17.71 2.07
C LYS A 93 30.86 17.76 3.18
N MET A 94 30.76 16.91 4.20
CA MET A 94 31.69 16.85 5.34
C MET A 94 32.73 15.73 5.21
N ASP A 95 32.66 14.89 4.18
CA ASP A 95 33.60 13.79 3.96
C ASP A 95 34.92 14.31 3.32
N PRO A 96 36.08 14.17 3.97
CA PRO A 96 37.36 14.58 3.41
C PRO A 96 37.90 13.63 2.31
N GLN A 97 37.36 12.42 2.16
CA GLN A 97 37.76 11.43 1.14
C GLN A 97 36.81 11.39 -0.06
N ARG A 98 35.96 12.39 -0.19
CA ARG A 98 34.87 12.48 -1.18
C ARG A 98 35.34 12.33 -2.64
N ASP A 99 34.84 11.29 -3.32
CA ASP A 99 34.82 11.22 -4.79
C ASP A 99 33.52 11.84 -5.31
N ALA A 100 33.59 13.12 -5.67
CA ALA A 100 32.44 13.88 -6.16
C ALA A 100 31.82 13.33 -7.46
N ALA A 101 32.58 12.58 -8.28
CA ALA A 101 32.06 11.97 -9.50
C ALA A 101 31.29 10.68 -9.18
N SER A 102 31.81 9.85 -8.26
CA SER A 102 31.10 8.67 -7.75
C SER A 102 29.80 9.06 -7.02
N ASP A 103 29.83 10.10 -6.17
CA ASP A 103 28.64 10.63 -5.50
C ASP A 103 27.58 11.08 -6.51
N ALA A 104 27.97 11.87 -7.52
CA ALA A 104 27.06 12.40 -8.52
C ALA A 104 26.40 11.28 -9.34
N ARG A 105 27.17 10.23 -9.67
CA ARG A 105 26.67 9.01 -10.31
C ARG A 105 25.67 8.25 -9.43
N ALA A 106 25.94 8.12 -8.13
CA ALA A 106 25.04 7.46 -7.18
C ALA A 106 23.73 8.24 -6.94
N ASP A 107 23.80 9.58 -6.84
CA ASP A 107 22.65 10.48 -6.79
C ASP A 107 21.80 10.32 -8.07
N TRP A 108 22.43 10.44 -9.25
CA TRP A 108 21.76 10.28 -10.56
C TRP A 108 21.11 8.92 -10.73
N ALA A 109 21.80 7.84 -10.35
CA ALA A 109 21.30 6.48 -10.42
C ALA A 109 20.08 6.30 -9.50
N THR A 110 20.11 6.89 -8.30
CA THR A 110 18.99 6.85 -7.35
C THR A 110 17.76 7.60 -7.88
N ALA A 111 17.96 8.83 -8.37
CA ALA A 111 16.88 9.63 -8.96
C ALA A 111 16.27 8.95 -10.19
N THR A 112 17.11 8.40 -11.06
CA THR A 112 16.69 7.69 -12.28
C THR A 112 16.00 6.37 -11.97
N ALA A 113 16.48 5.61 -10.97
CA ALA A 113 15.83 4.38 -10.53
C ALA A 113 14.41 4.63 -10.03
N TRP A 114 14.19 5.65 -9.18
CA TRP A 114 12.84 6.01 -8.72
C TRP A 114 11.93 6.45 -9.88
N LYS A 115 12.46 7.22 -10.84
CA LYS A 115 11.71 7.61 -12.05
C LYS A 115 11.28 6.38 -12.87
N LEU A 116 12.18 5.43 -13.13
CA LEU A 116 11.87 4.20 -13.86
C LEU A 116 10.89 3.30 -13.08
N MET A 117 11.03 3.21 -11.75
CA MET A 117 10.09 2.46 -10.91
C MET A 117 8.69 3.11 -10.86
N ALA A 118 8.58 4.43 -11.04
CA ALA A 118 7.29 5.11 -11.18
C ALA A 118 6.68 4.93 -12.59
N GLU A 119 7.52 4.84 -13.64
CA GLU A 119 7.10 4.64 -15.04
C GLU A 119 6.67 3.18 -15.31
N PHE A 120 7.42 2.20 -14.82
CA PHE A 120 7.26 0.77 -15.13
C PHE A 120 6.90 -0.12 -13.93
N GLY A 121 6.80 0.46 -12.73
CA GLY A 121 6.50 -0.27 -11.49
C GLY A 121 7.75 -0.81 -10.76
N PRO A 122 7.57 -1.49 -9.62
CA PRO A 122 8.66 -1.78 -8.69
C PRO A 122 9.65 -2.88 -9.12
N ARG A 123 9.46 -3.47 -10.31
CA ARG A 123 10.41 -4.38 -10.96
C ARG A 123 10.85 -3.79 -12.31
N ALA A 124 11.12 -2.48 -12.34
CA ALA A 124 11.65 -1.82 -13.52
C ALA A 124 13.04 -2.38 -13.85
N GLU A 125 13.23 -2.78 -15.11
CA GLU A 125 14.47 -3.34 -15.65
C GLU A 125 14.96 -2.45 -16.81
N LEU A 126 16.26 -2.47 -17.09
CA LEU A 126 16.86 -1.67 -18.16
C LEU A 126 16.65 -2.35 -19.53
N SER A 127 15.51 -2.09 -20.16
CA SER A 127 15.27 -2.50 -21.54
C SER A 127 16.24 -1.80 -22.51
N GLN A 128 16.46 -2.38 -23.69
CA GLN A 128 17.34 -1.78 -24.71
C GLN A 128 16.91 -0.35 -25.09
N ASP A 129 15.61 -0.10 -25.20
CA ASP A 129 15.05 1.22 -25.49
C ASP A 129 15.31 2.24 -24.37
N VAL A 130 15.16 1.82 -23.10
CA VAL A 130 15.46 2.67 -21.93
C VAL A 130 16.96 2.99 -21.89
N THR A 131 17.81 2.00 -22.12
CA THR A 131 19.27 2.17 -22.14
C THR A 131 19.72 3.08 -23.29
N ALA A 132 19.14 2.93 -24.49
CA ALA A 132 19.39 3.83 -25.62
C ALA A 132 18.93 5.27 -25.30
N ARG A 133 17.75 5.43 -24.70
CA ARG A 133 17.22 6.73 -24.22
C ARG A 133 18.14 7.39 -23.19
N LEU A 134 18.74 6.62 -22.28
CA LEU A 134 19.66 7.14 -21.26
C LEU A 134 21.04 7.49 -21.83
N ARG A 135 21.61 6.66 -22.72
CA ARG A 135 22.87 7.01 -23.42
C ARG A 135 22.71 8.25 -24.31
N ALA A 136 21.56 8.39 -24.99
CA ALA A 136 21.24 9.61 -25.75
C ALA A 136 21.10 10.87 -24.86
N ALA A 137 20.82 10.70 -23.56
CA ALA A 137 20.82 11.76 -22.56
C ALA A 137 22.20 11.97 -21.89
N GLY A 138 23.25 11.28 -22.34
CA GLY A 138 24.63 11.45 -21.89
C GLY A 138 25.12 10.46 -20.82
N ALA A 139 24.34 9.44 -20.44
CA ALA A 139 24.78 8.43 -19.47
C ALA A 139 25.85 7.50 -20.06
N ASP A 140 26.92 7.26 -19.31
CA ASP A 140 27.98 6.31 -19.66
C ASP A 140 27.69 4.87 -19.17
N ASP A 141 28.57 3.91 -19.51
CA ASP A 141 28.37 2.51 -19.12
C ASP A 141 28.59 2.26 -17.61
N ALA A 142 29.33 3.12 -16.91
CA ALA A 142 29.47 3.06 -15.45
C ALA A 142 28.21 3.60 -14.75
N ASP A 143 27.61 4.67 -15.27
CA ASP A 143 26.32 5.21 -14.83
C ASP A 143 25.23 4.13 -14.93
N LEU A 144 25.13 3.47 -16.09
CA LEU A 144 24.18 2.38 -16.33
C LEU A 144 24.41 1.19 -15.38
N SER A 145 25.66 0.83 -15.13
CA SER A 145 26.02 -0.25 -14.20
C SER A 145 25.60 0.06 -12.75
N VAL A 146 25.80 1.30 -12.29
CA VAL A 146 25.35 1.74 -10.96
C VAL A 146 23.82 1.82 -10.90
N LEU A 147 23.16 2.27 -11.98
CA LEU A 147 21.70 2.30 -12.07
C LEU A 147 21.06 0.91 -11.98
N GLU A 148 21.64 -0.11 -12.65
CA GLU A 148 21.16 -1.49 -12.56
C GLU A 148 21.27 -2.05 -11.13
N LEU A 149 22.40 -1.80 -10.46
CA LEU A 149 22.60 -2.17 -9.06
C LEU A 149 21.58 -1.48 -8.14
N THR A 150 21.37 -0.17 -8.31
CA THR A 150 20.41 0.61 -7.51
C THR A 150 18.96 0.15 -7.77
N LEU A 151 18.57 -0.13 -9.02
CA LEU A 151 17.26 -0.70 -9.35
C LEU A 151 17.06 -2.06 -8.66
N SER A 152 18.04 -2.96 -8.74
CA SER A 152 18.00 -4.29 -8.10
C SER A 152 17.85 -4.19 -6.57
N MET A 153 18.60 -3.28 -5.94
CA MET A 153 18.50 -3.01 -4.50
C MET A 153 17.13 -2.46 -4.10
N LEU A 154 16.64 -1.42 -4.78
CA LEU A 154 15.35 -0.80 -4.48
C LEU A 154 14.17 -1.73 -4.76
N ALA A 155 14.21 -2.51 -5.85
CA ALA A 155 13.20 -3.51 -6.15
C ALA A 155 13.08 -4.57 -5.03
N ARG A 156 14.22 -5.02 -4.47
CA ARG A 156 14.29 -5.96 -3.34
C ARG A 156 13.78 -5.35 -2.04
N ASP A 157 14.20 -4.15 -1.67
CA ASP A 157 13.67 -3.46 -0.47
C ASP A 157 12.15 -3.29 -0.60
N MET A 158 11.68 -2.82 -1.76
CA MET A 158 10.26 -2.56 -1.98
C MET A 158 9.37 -3.81 -1.97
N VAL A 159 9.87 -5.03 -2.18
CA VAL A 159 9.09 -6.28 -1.95
C VAL A 159 9.21 -6.84 -0.53
N SER A 160 10.11 -6.30 0.31
CA SER A 160 10.44 -6.89 1.61
C SER A 160 9.33 -6.69 2.66
N GLU A 161 9.11 -7.70 3.50
CA GLU A 161 8.16 -7.62 4.62
C GLU A 161 8.48 -6.46 5.60
N PRO A 162 9.75 -6.17 5.97
CA PRO A 162 10.09 -4.99 6.76
C PRO A 162 9.67 -3.66 6.09
N ARG A 163 9.86 -3.50 4.78
CA ARG A 163 9.43 -2.29 4.07
C ARG A 163 7.91 -2.17 4.04
N MET A 164 7.18 -3.27 3.80
CA MET A 164 5.72 -3.26 3.82
C MET A 164 5.15 -2.92 5.21
N ASN A 165 5.79 -3.42 6.27
CA ASN A 165 5.42 -3.08 7.64
C ASN A 165 5.68 -1.60 7.96
N ARG A 166 6.80 -1.02 7.51
CA ARG A 166 7.09 0.42 7.63
C ARG A 166 6.07 1.29 6.89
N ILE A 167 5.71 0.93 5.65
CA ILE A 167 4.68 1.64 4.87
C ILE A 167 3.34 1.63 5.63
N ARG A 168 2.94 0.46 6.14
CA ARG A 168 1.71 0.33 6.95
C ARG A 168 1.75 1.22 8.18
N SER A 169 2.79 1.11 9.01
CA SER A 169 2.89 1.89 10.25
C SER A 169 3.00 3.40 10.00
N GLY A 170 3.75 3.81 8.98
CA GLY A 170 3.88 5.21 8.58
C GLY A 170 2.55 5.81 8.12
N PHE A 171 1.81 5.09 7.26
CA PHE A 171 0.49 5.53 6.83
C PHE A 171 -0.49 5.66 7.99
N GLN A 172 -0.54 4.67 8.89
CA GLN A 172 -1.40 4.70 10.08
C GLN A 172 -1.02 5.86 11.01
N ALA A 173 0.26 6.15 11.20
CA ALA A 173 0.73 7.29 12.01
C ALA A 173 0.38 8.66 11.41
N VAL A 174 0.41 8.78 10.08
CA VAL A 174 0.12 10.04 9.36
C VAL A 174 -1.39 10.32 9.24
N THR A 175 -2.22 9.28 9.17
CA THR A 175 -3.67 9.39 8.94
C THR A 175 -4.52 9.18 10.19
N GLY A 176 -3.96 8.58 11.24
CA GLY A 176 -4.69 8.15 12.43
C GLY A 176 -5.58 6.92 12.22
N GLN A 177 -5.50 6.26 11.05
CA GLN A 177 -6.30 5.06 10.79
C GLN A 177 -5.78 3.84 11.56
N SER A 178 -6.59 3.31 12.47
CA SER A 178 -6.27 2.07 13.22
C SER A 178 -6.66 0.77 12.49
N GLN A 179 -7.28 0.86 11.31
CA GLN A 179 -7.76 -0.32 10.58
C GLN A 179 -6.62 -1.09 9.90
N THR A 180 -6.78 -2.41 9.79
CA THR A 180 -5.84 -3.26 9.04
C THR A 180 -6.03 -3.06 7.54
N LEU A 181 -5.04 -2.44 6.89
CA LEU A 181 -5.01 -2.28 5.44
C LEU A 181 -5.05 -3.62 4.71
N SER A 182 -5.85 -3.69 3.65
CA SER A 182 -5.88 -4.80 2.70
C SER A 182 -4.59 -4.87 1.87
N ALA A 183 -4.41 -6.00 1.18
CA ALA A 183 -3.28 -6.17 0.26
C ALA A 183 -3.28 -5.16 -0.90
N LEU A 184 -4.46 -4.70 -1.35
CA LEU A 184 -4.59 -3.75 -2.45
C LEU A 184 -4.28 -2.32 -2.01
N GLU A 185 -4.76 -1.89 -0.83
CA GLU A 185 -4.36 -0.61 -0.23
C GLU A 185 -2.84 -0.56 0.00
N LEU A 186 -2.22 -1.65 0.46
CA LEU A 186 -0.76 -1.72 0.61
C LEU A 186 0.00 -1.62 -0.73
N LEU A 187 -0.55 -2.17 -1.81
CA LEU A 187 0.02 -2.01 -3.16
C LEU A 187 -0.14 -0.57 -3.68
N GLU A 188 -1.26 0.10 -3.38
CA GLU A 188 -1.45 1.51 -3.70
C GLU A 188 -0.50 2.40 -2.90
N LEU A 189 -0.38 2.21 -1.57
CA LEU A 189 0.61 2.94 -0.75
C LEU A 189 2.04 2.74 -1.23
N ARG A 190 2.38 1.53 -1.68
CA ARG A 190 3.68 1.22 -2.28
C ARG A 190 3.90 1.99 -3.57
N ARG A 191 2.89 2.10 -4.43
CA ARG A 191 2.93 2.92 -5.65
C ARG A 191 3.09 4.41 -5.31
N LEU A 192 2.28 4.93 -4.40
CA LEU A 192 2.35 6.33 -3.93
C LEU A 192 3.70 6.67 -3.31
N LEU A 193 4.33 5.71 -2.60
CA LEU A 193 5.69 5.87 -2.07
C LEU A 193 6.72 6.03 -3.20
N ILE A 194 6.66 5.19 -4.23
CA ILE A 194 7.56 5.25 -5.39
C ILE A 194 7.36 6.57 -6.16
N GLU A 195 6.12 6.96 -6.43
CA GLU A 195 5.78 8.22 -7.10
C GLU A 195 6.22 9.44 -6.27
N GLY A 196 6.05 9.38 -4.95
CA GLY A 196 6.48 10.42 -4.01
C GLY A 196 8.00 10.56 -3.94
N CYS A 197 8.75 9.44 -3.87
CA CYS A 197 10.22 9.48 -3.95
C CYS A 197 10.68 10.05 -5.30
N ALA A 198 10.11 9.60 -6.42
CA ALA A 198 10.43 10.15 -7.74
C ALA A 198 10.12 11.65 -7.86
N ALA A 199 9.05 12.13 -7.21
CA ALA A 199 8.74 13.56 -7.14
C ALA A 199 9.75 14.33 -6.28
N ALA A 200 10.15 13.80 -5.13
CA ALA A 200 11.14 14.40 -4.23
C ALA A 200 12.51 14.57 -4.90
N HIS A 201 13.01 13.57 -5.64
CA HIS A 201 14.27 13.69 -6.39
C HIS A 201 14.19 14.80 -7.45
N ARG A 202 13.14 14.82 -8.29
CA ARG A 202 12.92 15.90 -9.27
C ARG A 202 12.88 17.29 -8.65
N GLN A 203 12.29 17.43 -7.45
CA GLN A 203 12.24 18.70 -6.73
C GLN A 203 13.60 19.04 -6.09
N GLY A 204 14.33 18.05 -5.58
CA GLY A 204 15.67 18.21 -5.01
C GLY A 204 16.67 18.74 -6.03
N ASP A 205 16.65 18.22 -7.26
CA ASP A 205 17.51 18.70 -8.35
C ASP A 205 17.21 20.17 -8.71
N ALA A 206 15.93 20.53 -8.81
CA ALA A 206 15.50 21.90 -9.09
C ALA A 206 15.86 22.86 -7.94
N ALA A 207 15.65 22.44 -6.67
CA ALA A 207 15.98 23.23 -5.50
C ALA A 207 17.49 23.44 -5.35
N ARG A 208 18.31 22.41 -5.60
CA ARG A 208 19.79 22.49 -5.61
C ARG A 208 20.27 23.58 -6.58
N GLY A 209 19.67 23.69 -7.76
CA GLY A 209 19.99 24.75 -8.72
C GLY A 209 19.66 26.18 -8.26
N ILE A 210 18.71 26.34 -7.32
CA ILE A 210 18.32 27.62 -6.74
C ILE A 210 19.18 27.93 -5.51
N GLU A 211 19.33 26.97 -4.59
CA GLU A 211 20.10 27.12 -3.34
C GLU A 211 21.57 27.52 -3.62
N THR A 212 22.22 26.92 -4.62
CA THR A 212 23.60 27.29 -5.01
C THR A 212 23.67 28.75 -5.47
N ARG A 213 22.76 29.19 -6.35
CA ARG A 213 22.70 30.58 -6.82
C ARG A 213 22.45 31.56 -5.68
N THR A 214 21.54 31.24 -4.76
CA THR A 214 21.26 32.08 -3.59
C THR A 214 22.48 32.20 -2.66
N ALA A 215 23.28 31.14 -2.52
CA ALA A 215 24.53 31.19 -1.77
C ALA A 215 25.60 32.05 -2.49
N ASP A 216 25.73 31.92 -3.81
CA ASP A 216 26.63 32.74 -4.63
C ASP A 216 26.25 34.23 -4.59
N ASP A 217 24.95 34.55 -4.73
CA ASP A 217 24.41 35.91 -4.64
C ASP A 217 24.65 36.53 -3.25
N LEU A 218 24.51 35.75 -2.18
CA LEU A 218 24.72 36.21 -0.81
C LEU A 218 26.22 36.36 -0.50
N ALA A 219 27.09 35.49 -1.03
CA ALA A 219 28.53 35.64 -0.95
C ALA A 219 29.00 36.91 -1.71
N ALA A 220 28.46 37.16 -2.90
CA ALA A 220 28.73 38.38 -3.67
C ALA A 220 28.28 39.65 -2.93
N GLN A 221 27.12 39.63 -2.27
CA GLN A 221 26.66 40.73 -1.41
C GLN A 221 27.57 40.98 -0.21
N ILE A 222 28.09 39.92 0.44
CA ILE A 222 29.05 40.06 1.55
C ILE A 222 30.36 40.69 1.06
N VAL A 223 30.91 40.23 -0.08
CA VAL A 223 32.13 40.79 -0.67
C VAL A 223 31.93 42.26 -1.05
N ALA A 224 30.83 42.60 -1.73
CA ALA A 224 30.50 43.99 -2.07
C ALA A 224 30.27 44.88 -0.83
N GLY A 225 29.71 44.31 0.24
CA GLY A 225 29.54 44.99 1.53
C GLY A 225 30.84 45.21 2.30
N LEU A 226 31.87 44.39 2.07
CA LEU A 226 33.22 44.54 2.64
C LEU A 226 34.06 45.60 1.90
N GLU A 227 33.77 45.87 0.62
CA GLU A 227 34.40 46.97 -0.14
C GLU A 227 33.70 48.33 0.05
N ALA A 228 32.53 48.36 0.71
CA ALA A 228 31.85 49.61 1.05
C ALA A 228 32.60 50.39 2.15
N PRO A 229 32.83 51.72 2.00
CA PRO A 229 33.50 52.51 3.03
C PRO A 229 32.76 52.47 4.37
N LEU A 230 33.50 52.14 5.44
CA LEU A 230 33.00 52.01 6.81
C LEU A 230 32.48 53.36 7.36
N CYS A 231 31.21 53.69 7.08
CA CYS A 231 30.47 54.72 7.80
C CYS A 231 29.71 54.08 8.99
N PRO A 232 30.04 54.44 10.24
CA PRO A 232 29.41 53.82 11.40
C PRO A 232 27.99 54.39 11.65
N ALA A 233 26.98 53.53 11.57
CA ALA A 233 25.61 53.84 11.98
C ALA A 233 25.17 52.89 13.11
N SER A 234 24.65 53.50 14.19
CA SER A 234 24.45 52.95 15.52
C SER A 234 23.70 51.61 15.64
N LEU A 235 24.18 50.77 16.56
CA LEU A 235 23.43 49.66 17.16
C LEU A 235 22.28 50.19 18.03
N THR A 236 21.11 49.55 17.95
CA THR A 236 20.07 49.66 18.97
C THR A 236 19.40 48.31 19.19
N ALA A 237 19.58 47.72 20.37
CA ALA A 237 18.88 46.52 20.81
C ALA A 237 17.70 46.90 21.73
N PRO A 238 16.66 46.05 21.82
CA PRO A 238 15.89 45.90 23.05
C PRO A 238 15.92 44.46 23.58
N ALA A 239 15.50 44.28 24.83
CA ALA A 239 15.87 43.14 25.67
C ALA A 239 14.67 42.35 26.24
N LEU A 240 14.92 41.08 26.57
CA LEU A 240 14.47 40.26 27.73
C LEU A 240 13.00 40.23 28.24
N VAL A 241 12.77 39.25 29.14
CA VAL A 241 11.55 38.91 29.91
C VAL A 241 10.51 38.10 29.10
N GLY A 242 9.92 36.97 29.53
CA GLY A 242 10.01 36.10 30.72
C GLY A 242 9.18 34.81 30.46
N ALA A 243 8.91 33.85 31.35
CA ALA A 243 9.28 33.59 32.75
C ALA A 243 9.12 32.05 33.05
N VAL A 244 8.94 31.63 34.32
CA VAL A 244 8.78 30.21 34.77
C VAL A 244 7.34 29.89 35.21
N GLY A 245 6.88 28.64 35.05
CA GLY A 245 5.67 28.11 35.70
C GLY A 245 5.45 26.60 35.51
N GLU A 246 5.39 25.85 36.62
CA GLU A 246 5.11 24.41 36.73
C GLU A 246 4.24 24.16 38.01
N PRO A 247 3.79 22.92 38.33
CA PRO A 247 2.51 22.29 38.01
C PRO A 247 1.46 22.44 39.18
N PRO A 248 0.38 21.62 39.34
CA PRO A 248 0.41 20.18 39.69
C PRO A 248 -0.69 19.30 39.04
N ALA A 249 -0.68 18.00 39.37
CA ALA A 249 -1.64 16.97 38.93
C ALA A 249 -2.77 16.71 39.95
N LEU A 250 -3.80 15.92 39.57
CA LEU A 250 -4.54 15.00 40.47
C LEU A 250 -5.44 13.98 39.72
N ASP A 251 -5.80 12.92 40.44
CA ASP A 251 -6.37 11.63 39.98
C ASP A 251 -7.82 11.62 39.47
N ALA A 252 -8.18 10.54 38.75
CA ALA A 252 -9.35 9.71 39.09
C ALA A 252 -9.31 8.33 38.40
N ILE A 253 -9.53 7.25 39.17
CA ILE A 253 -9.67 5.87 38.68
C ILE A 253 -11.17 5.55 38.52
N GLY A 254 -11.56 4.92 37.41
CA GLY A 254 -12.95 4.49 37.15
C GLY A 254 -13.05 3.00 36.83
N GLU A 255 -13.46 2.19 37.80
CA GLU A 255 -13.72 0.75 37.67
C GLU A 255 -15.12 0.50 37.06
N VAL A 256 -15.22 -0.38 36.06
CA VAL A 256 -16.50 -0.73 35.40
C VAL A 256 -16.69 -2.24 35.34
N ILE A 257 -17.70 -2.72 36.06
CA ILE A 257 -18.12 -4.13 36.12
C ILE A 257 -19.08 -4.44 34.95
N PRO A 258 -18.84 -5.49 34.13
CA PRO A 258 -19.82 -6.01 33.19
C PRO A 258 -20.70 -7.13 33.79
N PRO A 259 -21.96 -7.31 33.34
CA PRO A 259 -22.95 -8.18 33.99
C PRO A 259 -22.88 -9.66 33.60
N THR A 260 -23.37 -10.51 34.51
CA THR A 260 -23.50 -11.97 34.39
C THR A 260 -24.45 -12.42 33.28
N ALA A 261 -24.03 -13.40 32.46
CA ALA A 261 -24.85 -14.03 31.41
C ALA A 261 -25.40 -15.41 31.83
N PRO A 262 -26.56 -15.86 31.29
CA PRO A 262 -27.24 -17.07 31.74
C PRO A 262 -26.64 -18.39 31.23
N ARG A 263 -26.84 -19.45 32.03
CA ARG A 263 -26.34 -20.83 31.85
C ARG A 263 -27.02 -21.55 30.68
N ALA A 264 -26.22 -22.01 29.72
CA ALA A 264 -26.68 -22.81 28.58
C ALA A 264 -26.63 -24.33 28.86
N ALA A 265 -27.48 -25.09 28.15
CA ALA A 265 -27.54 -26.55 28.20
C ALA A 265 -26.32 -27.22 27.52
N PRO A 266 -25.97 -28.47 27.89
CA PRO A 266 -24.81 -29.16 27.32
C PRO A 266 -24.98 -29.42 25.82
N MET A 267 -24.01 -28.96 25.04
CA MET A 267 -23.83 -29.26 23.61
C MET A 267 -22.40 -29.77 23.39
N PRO A 268 -22.12 -30.51 22.29
CA PRO A 268 -20.93 -31.35 22.16
C PRO A 268 -19.59 -30.61 22.26
N ASP A 269 -18.54 -31.33 22.68
CA ASP A 269 -17.19 -30.90 23.12
C ASP A 269 -16.34 -30.03 22.17
N PHE A 270 -16.89 -29.49 21.09
CA PHE A 270 -16.14 -28.79 20.06
C PHE A 270 -16.71 -27.40 19.74
N ASP A 271 -15.90 -26.36 19.97
CA ASP A 271 -16.21 -24.99 19.58
C ASP A 271 -16.48 -24.89 18.05
N PRO A 272 -17.70 -24.51 17.63
CA PRO A 272 -18.08 -24.39 16.22
C PRO A 272 -17.76 -23.00 15.62
N SER A 273 -17.04 -22.15 16.36
CA SER A 273 -16.43 -20.92 15.83
C SER A 273 -15.61 -21.20 14.57
N ILE A 274 -15.74 -20.32 13.58
CA ILE A 274 -14.96 -20.39 12.33
C ILE A 274 -13.45 -20.31 12.63
N MET A 275 -13.05 -19.51 13.62
CA MET A 275 -11.65 -19.35 14.01
C MET A 275 -11.12 -20.64 14.67
N ALA A 276 -11.80 -21.15 15.69
CA ALA A 276 -11.41 -22.39 16.37
C ALA A 276 -11.39 -23.60 15.44
N THR A 277 -12.26 -23.63 14.42
CA THR A 277 -12.24 -24.69 13.40
C THR A 277 -11.07 -24.53 12.42
N THR A 278 -10.71 -23.29 12.06
CA THR A 278 -9.53 -23.01 11.22
C THR A 278 -8.23 -23.35 11.95
N GLU A 279 -8.15 -23.04 13.24
CA GLU A 279 -7.02 -23.37 14.11
C GLU A 279 -6.86 -24.88 14.28
N ARG A 280 -7.95 -25.62 14.55
CA ARG A 280 -7.94 -27.09 14.56
C ARG A 280 -7.53 -27.70 13.22
N LEU A 281 -7.95 -27.12 12.10
CA LEU A 281 -7.57 -27.59 10.76
C LEU A 281 -6.08 -27.35 10.47
N ASN A 282 -5.52 -26.24 10.96
CA ASN A 282 -4.08 -25.99 10.91
C ASN A 282 -3.32 -26.98 11.80
N LEU A 283 -3.76 -27.20 13.03
CA LEU A 283 -3.14 -28.14 13.97
C LEU A 283 -3.16 -29.59 13.45
N ALA A 284 -4.29 -30.08 12.93
CA ALA A 284 -4.38 -31.40 12.32
C ALA A 284 -3.45 -31.55 11.08
N ARG A 285 -3.28 -30.48 10.29
CA ARG A 285 -2.33 -30.46 9.16
C ARG A 285 -0.87 -30.36 9.61
N TYR A 286 -0.60 -29.74 10.75
CA TYR A 286 0.72 -29.73 11.37
C TYR A 286 1.09 -31.13 11.89
N GLU A 287 0.17 -31.80 12.59
CA GLU A 287 0.34 -33.18 13.07
C GLU A 287 0.52 -34.18 11.92
N GLN A 288 -0.29 -34.10 10.88
CA GLN A 288 -0.13 -34.91 9.68
C GLN A 288 1.29 -34.74 9.08
N ARG A 289 1.75 -33.50 8.89
CA ARG A 289 3.10 -33.24 8.38
C ARG A 289 4.20 -33.70 9.34
N ARG A 290 3.96 -33.66 10.66
CA ARG A 290 4.87 -34.21 11.67
C ARG A 290 4.97 -35.74 11.59
N GLN A 291 3.90 -36.43 11.22
CA GLN A 291 3.91 -37.87 10.94
C GLN A 291 4.63 -38.19 9.62
N GLU A 292 4.32 -37.48 8.54
CA GLU A 292 4.98 -37.62 7.22
C GLU A 292 6.51 -37.41 7.32
N ARG A 293 6.95 -36.46 8.17
CA ARG A 293 8.37 -36.19 8.46
C ARG A 293 9.12 -37.32 9.15
N LYS A 294 8.47 -38.20 9.91
CA LYS A 294 9.16 -39.36 10.54
C LYS A 294 9.77 -40.32 9.51
N HIS A 295 9.38 -40.20 8.23
CA HIS A 295 9.87 -41.00 7.11
C HIS A 295 10.72 -40.20 6.11
N LYS A 296 11.03 -38.93 6.39
CA LYS A 296 11.85 -38.07 5.52
C LYS A 296 12.85 -37.26 6.35
N VAL A 297 14.08 -37.75 6.37
CA VAL A 297 15.27 -37.07 6.90
C VAL A 297 16.15 -36.71 5.70
N LEU A 298 16.68 -35.49 5.66
CA LEU A 298 17.69 -35.10 4.67
C LEU A 298 18.99 -35.88 4.90
N ALA A 299 19.85 -35.99 3.90
CA ALA A 299 21.10 -36.76 3.98
C ALA A 299 22.09 -36.25 5.06
N ASP A 300 21.89 -35.01 5.53
CA ASP A 300 22.66 -34.34 6.59
C ASP A 300 22.05 -34.49 8.00
N GLY A 301 20.93 -35.21 8.13
CA GLY A 301 20.22 -35.37 9.41
C GLY A 301 19.36 -34.18 9.84
N THR A 302 19.31 -33.09 9.05
CA THR A 302 18.56 -31.88 9.43
C THR A 302 17.09 -31.95 9.00
N PRO A 303 16.16 -31.39 9.79
CA PRO A 303 14.76 -31.28 9.41
C PRO A 303 14.54 -30.05 8.51
N GLU A 304 14.09 -30.27 7.28
CA GLU A 304 13.80 -29.22 6.29
C GLU A 304 12.90 -28.10 6.87
N PRO A 305 13.25 -26.81 6.72
CA PRO A 305 12.41 -25.70 7.17
C PRO A 305 11.17 -25.55 6.27
N VAL A 306 9.98 -25.47 6.84
CA VAL A 306 8.73 -25.30 6.08
C VAL A 306 8.26 -23.84 6.09
N ALA A 307 7.97 -23.33 4.89
CA ALA A 307 7.31 -22.05 4.69
C ALA A 307 5.93 -22.05 5.39
N ASN A 308 5.75 -21.11 6.33
CA ASN A 308 4.60 -21.08 7.24
C ASN A 308 3.37 -20.35 6.65
N ASP A 309 3.40 -20.09 5.34
CA ASP A 309 2.54 -19.11 4.68
C ASP A 309 1.11 -19.62 4.45
N MET A 310 0.92 -20.93 4.26
CA MET A 310 -0.42 -21.51 4.15
C MET A 310 -1.24 -21.40 5.44
N GLU A 311 -0.61 -21.41 6.60
CA GLU A 311 -1.30 -21.33 7.89
C GLU A 311 -1.76 -19.90 8.17
N LYS A 312 -0.87 -18.92 7.88
CA LYS A 312 -1.19 -17.49 7.83
C LYS A 312 -2.32 -17.21 6.84
N SER A 313 -2.25 -17.76 5.62
CA SER A 313 -3.26 -17.58 4.55
C SER A 313 -4.65 -18.07 4.94
N ARG A 314 -4.76 -19.25 5.57
CA ARG A 314 -6.06 -19.77 6.07
C ARG A 314 -6.65 -18.91 7.16
N LEU A 315 -5.84 -18.44 8.11
CA LEU A 315 -6.31 -17.54 9.18
C LEU A 315 -6.75 -16.18 8.61
N ALA A 316 -6.02 -15.61 7.64
CA ALA A 316 -6.42 -14.40 6.94
C ALA A 316 -7.76 -14.60 6.20
N THR A 317 -7.92 -15.73 5.48
CA THR A 317 -9.15 -16.08 4.77
C THR A 317 -10.35 -16.24 5.73
N ALA A 318 -10.16 -16.89 6.88
CA ALA A 318 -11.20 -17.04 7.89
C ALA A 318 -11.65 -15.71 8.51
N ARG A 319 -10.69 -14.81 8.79
CA ARG A 319 -10.97 -13.44 9.26
C ARG A 319 -11.75 -12.63 8.22
N LEU A 320 -11.31 -12.67 6.96
CA LEU A 320 -11.97 -11.98 5.86
C LEU A 320 -13.42 -12.49 5.65
N PHE A 321 -13.62 -13.82 5.68
CA PHE A 321 -14.97 -14.41 5.61
C PHE A 321 -15.87 -13.92 6.75
N ARG A 322 -15.37 -13.89 7.99
CA ARG A 322 -16.11 -13.40 9.16
C ARG A 322 -16.46 -11.91 9.01
N GLN A 323 -15.53 -11.09 8.53
CA GLN A 323 -15.72 -9.66 8.32
C GLN A 323 -16.75 -9.35 7.21
N ILE A 324 -16.74 -10.11 6.11
CA ILE A 324 -17.66 -9.92 4.98
C ILE A 324 -19.08 -10.43 5.31
N THR A 325 -19.19 -11.57 5.99
CA THR A 325 -20.48 -12.25 6.19
C THR A 325 -21.15 -11.94 7.53
N GLY A 326 -20.42 -11.43 8.52
CA GLY A 326 -20.89 -11.33 9.90
C GLY A 326 -21.14 -12.69 10.57
N ILE A 327 -20.75 -13.80 9.95
CA ILE A 327 -20.96 -15.14 10.50
C ILE A 327 -19.79 -15.53 11.40
N HIS A 328 -20.08 -15.81 12.66
CA HIS A 328 -19.07 -16.20 13.67
C HIS A 328 -19.04 -17.71 13.93
N ASP A 329 -20.18 -18.39 13.80
CA ASP A 329 -20.39 -19.81 14.10
C ASP A 329 -20.75 -20.57 12.81
N LEU A 330 -20.08 -21.70 12.55
CA LEU A 330 -20.33 -22.53 11.36
C LEU A 330 -21.78 -23.02 11.24
N ARG A 331 -22.50 -23.17 12.35
CA ARG A 331 -23.92 -23.59 12.39
C ARG A 331 -24.87 -22.52 11.84
N GLN A 332 -24.42 -21.26 11.76
CA GLN A 332 -25.17 -20.17 11.12
C GLN A 332 -25.05 -20.22 9.58
N VAL A 333 -24.15 -21.04 9.01
CA VAL A 333 -23.99 -21.20 7.56
C VAL A 333 -25.11 -22.09 6.99
N ARG A 334 -26.34 -21.57 6.92
CA ARG A 334 -27.46 -22.29 6.30
C ARG A 334 -27.30 -22.34 4.77
N PRO A 335 -27.58 -23.48 4.11
CA PRO A 335 -27.50 -23.60 2.65
C PRO A 335 -28.30 -22.55 1.85
N GLY A 336 -29.41 -22.06 2.41
CA GLY A 336 -30.30 -21.08 1.76
C GLY A 336 -30.01 -19.60 2.09
N GLN A 337 -29.16 -19.25 3.05
CA GLN A 337 -29.02 -17.86 3.53
C GLN A 337 -28.23 -16.91 2.59
N ARG A 338 -27.79 -17.38 1.42
CA ARG A 338 -27.07 -16.57 0.41
C ARG A 338 -27.95 -15.55 -0.35
N GLN A 339 -29.23 -15.39 0.01
CA GLN A 339 -30.18 -14.51 -0.70
C GLN A 339 -30.62 -13.26 0.09
N GLN A 340 -30.13 -13.05 1.32
CA GLN A 340 -30.55 -11.90 2.15
C GLN A 340 -29.35 -11.13 2.72
N CYS A 341 -28.56 -10.51 1.85
CA CYS A 341 -27.87 -9.27 2.22
C CYS A 341 -28.86 -8.13 1.99
N ALA A 342 -29.32 -7.49 3.07
CA ALA A 342 -30.26 -6.37 2.99
C ALA A 342 -29.60 -5.17 2.29
N PRO A 343 -30.33 -4.40 1.46
CA PRO A 343 -29.78 -3.18 0.87
C PRO A 343 -29.54 -2.15 1.98
N ILE A 344 -28.30 -1.64 2.06
CA ILE A 344 -27.96 -0.50 2.91
C ILE A 344 -28.75 0.71 2.42
N ASN A 345 -29.65 1.23 3.27
CA ASN A 345 -30.64 2.23 2.90
C ASN A 345 -29.99 3.63 2.87
N MET A 346 -29.36 3.99 1.74
CA MET A 346 -28.82 5.33 1.49
C MET A 346 -29.97 6.35 1.31
N PRO A 347 -29.95 7.50 2.00
CA PRO A 347 -30.99 8.52 1.86
C PRO A 347 -30.96 9.14 0.46
N ARG A 348 -32.08 9.05 -0.27
CA ARG A 348 -32.26 9.71 -1.57
C ARG A 348 -32.19 11.23 -1.39
N ARG A 349 -31.20 11.89 -1.98
CA ARG A 349 -31.22 13.34 -2.17
C ARG A 349 -32.33 13.71 -3.16
N SER A 350 -33.25 14.56 -2.72
CA SER A 350 -34.27 15.19 -3.55
C SER A 350 -33.64 16.15 -4.56
N THR A 351 -33.80 15.87 -5.84
CA THR A 351 -33.43 16.78 -6.93
C THR A 351 -34.59 17.74 -7.22
N THR A 352 -34.50 18.97 -6.73
CA THR A 352 -35.36 20.07 -7.17
C THR A 352 -34.98 20.49 -8.59
N ALA A 353 -35.85 20.19 -9.56
CA ALA A 353 -35.69 20.65 -10.93
C ALA A 353 -36.01 22.16 -11.01
N SER A 354 -35.00 22.97 -11.34
CA SER A 354 -35.19 24.38 -11.68
C SER A 354 -35.39 24.50 -13.19
N ALA A 355 -36.60 24.88 -13.60
CA ALA A 355 -36.93 25.12 -15.00
C ALA A 355 -36.30 26.44 -15.47
N ARG A 356 -35.55 26.40 -16.58
CA ARG A 356 -35.04 27.61 -17.24
C ARG A 356 -35.77 27.80 -18.56
N ALA A 357 -36.41 28.94 -18.73
CA ALA A 357 -37.21 29.27 -19.90
C ALA A 357 -36.36 29.40 -21.17
N ALA A 358 -37.00 29.16 -22.32
CA ALA A 358 -36.44 29.41 -23.64
C ALA A 358 -36.98 30.75 -24.18
N ASP A 359 -36.09 31.60 -24.69
CA ASP A 359 -36.47 32.79 -25.48
C ASP A 359 -36.51 32.46 -26.99
N PRO A 360 -37.43 33.06 -27.76
CA PRO A 360 -37.57 32.85 -29.20
C PRO A 360 -36.64 33.76 -30.03
N PRO A 361 -36.39 33.44 -31.32
CA PRO A 361 -35.55 34.26 -32.18
C PRO A 361 -36.30 35.51 -32.68
N GLN A 362 -35.63 36.66 -32.71
CA GLN A 362 -36.04 37.80 -33.53
C GLN A 362 -35.22 37.85 -34.81
N ALA A 363 -35.90 38.06 -35.93
CA ALA A 363 -35.30 38.30 -37.24
C ALA A 363 -35.19 39.80 -37.52
N ARG A 364 -34.09 40.22 -38.14
CA ARG A 364 -34.03 41.23 -39.20
C ARG A 364 -32.70 41.14 -39.95
#